data_AF-A0A4Y9ELQ5-F1
#
_entry.id   AF-A0A4Y9ELQ5-F1
#
_cell.length_a   1.000
_cell.length_b   1.000
_cell.length_c   1.000
_cell.angle_alpha   90.00
_cell.angle_beta   90.00
_cell.angle_gamma   90.00
#
_symmetry.space_group_name_H-M   'P 1'
#
loop_
_entity.id
_entity.type
_entity.pdbx_description
1 polymer ?
#
loop_
_entity_poly.entity_id
_entity_poly.type
_entity_poly.pdbx_seq_one_letter_code
_entity_poly.pdbx_strand_id
1 'polypeptide(L)'
;MRKRILIASALASSTVAYTPATATVATIAIYNQVVTGSTMRWVRAPSGVGGQLYTISSSGSTTPGAASVDFSFLKPVLAALGPVASKLTLTATSSVAATPVASFLAQTPVNGSFAFTYAGAAPLTVGFTTYNTGANLLSGTFTNATIVGGTGGTSGSFSASTGAGSIIALASDFLDFSGATNFDFSIGFNAMTSPFGVTNAQKALNSFRGATGGSFGSDSATVTATIPEPASWALMVTGFGGLGVALRRRRKQVVTA
;
A
#
# COMPACT_ATOMS: atom_id res chain seq x y z
N MET A 1 -50.46 11.64 61.77
CA MET A 1 -49.10 12.03 61.34
C MET A 1 -48.63 11.05 60.27
N ARG A 2 -48.48 11.52 59.02
CA ARG A 2 -48.07 10.73 57.84
C ARG A 2 -46.55 10.76 57.71
N LYS A 3 -45.89 9.60 57.61
CA LYS A 3 -44.49 9.50 57.13
C LYS A 3 -44.51 8.76 55.80
N ARG A 4 -44.31 9.49 54.71
CA ARG A 4 -44.09 8.93 53.36
C ARG A 4 -42.59 8.75 53.18
N ILE A 5 -42.15 7.50 53.00
CA ILE A 5 -40.76 7.18 52.67
C ILE A 5 -40.67 7.21 51.14
N LEU A 6 -39.91 8.18 50.62
CA LEU A 6 -39.54 8.28 49.21
C LEU A 6 -38.34 7.35 48.98
N ILE A 7 -38.52 6.32 48.15
CA ILE A 7 -37.42 5.49 47.66
C ILE A 7 -36.93 6.15 46.37
N ALA A 8 -35.73 6.72 46.41
CA ALA A 8 -35.07 7.28 45.25
C ALA A 8 -34.42 6.15 44.43
N SER A 9 -34.93 5.89 43.24
CA SER A 9 -34.33 5.01 42.24
C SER A 9 -33.20 5.74 41.54
N ALA A 10 -31.95 5.35 41.82
CA ALA A 10 -30.77 5.81 41.09
C ALA A 10 -30.72 5.09 39.73
N LEU A 11 -30.92 5.83 38.63
CA LEU A 11 -30.57 5.35 37.29
C LEU A 11 -29.04 5.30 37.19
N ALA A 12 -28.48 4.09 37.13
CA ALA A 12 -27.10 3.89 36.74
C ALA A 12 -27.02 4.00 35.21
N SER A 13 -26.64 5.18 34.71
CA SER A 13 -26.29 5.35 33.30
C SER A 13 -24.94 4.67 33.03
N SER A 14 -24.95 3.47 32.45
CA SER A 14 -23.74 2.82 31.96
C SER A 14 -23.25 3.56 30.72
N THR A 15 -22.26 4.43 30.89
CA THR A 15 -21.48 4.97 29.77
C THR A 15 -20.69 3.82 29.17
N VAL A 16 -21.11 3.35 28.00
CA VAL A 16 -20.29 2.47 27.16
C VAL A 16 -19.09 3.31 26.76
N ALA A 17 -17.96 3.11 27.43
CA ALA A 17 -16.71 3.71 27.03
C ALA A 17 -16.35 3.13 25.66
N TYR A 18 -16.63 3.88 24.60
CA TYR A 18 -16.00 3.65 23.31
C TYR A 18 -14.51 3.91 23.51
N THR A 19 -13.74 2.86 23.79
CA THR A 19 -12.30 2.91 23.60
C THR A 19 -12.08 3.19 22.12
N PRO A 20 -11.45 4.31 21.72
CA PRO A 20 -11.12 4.52 20.32
C PRO A 20 -10.27 3.34 19.88
N ALA A 21 -10.71 2.63 18.84
CA ALA A 21 -9.93 1.57 18.24
C ALA A 21 -8.59 2.17 17.84
N THR A 22 -7.52 1.68 18.46
CA THR A 22 -6.17 2.07 18.09
C THR A 22 -6.01 1.71 16.61
N ALA A 23 -5.67 2.69 15.78
CA ALA A 23 -5.40 2.53 14.36
C ALA A 23 -4.31 1.48 14.15
N THR A 24 -4.70 0.23 13.92
CA THR A 24 -3.77 -0.84 13.54
C THR A 24 -3.53 -0.75 12.05
N VAL A 25 -2.26 -0.60 11.65
CA VAL A 25 -1.87 -0.67 10.25
C VAL A 25 -2.22 -2.07 9.73
N ALA A 26 -3.10 -2.13 8.73
CA ALA A 26 -3.52 -3.39 8.12
C ALA A 26 -2.95 -3.49 6.72
N THR A 27 -2.65 -4.71 6.29
CA THR A 27 -2.19 -4.96 4.92
C THR A 27 -3.30 -4.65 3.93
N ILE A 28 -3.03 -3.73 3.01
CA ILE A 28 -3.96 -3.27 1.98
C ILE A 28 -3.70 -3.95 0.64
N ALA A 29 -2.46 -4.40 0.41
CA ALA A 29 -2.06 -5.05 -0.82
C ALA A 29 -0.86 -5.97 -0.61
N ILE A 30 -0.76 -6.99 -1.46
CA ILE A 30 0.38 -7.88 -1.55
C ILE A 30 0.79 -8.03 -3.01
N TYR A 31 2.05 -8.37 -3.22
CA TYR A 31 2.50 -8.80 -4.54
C TYR A 31 3.41 -10.00 -4.46
N ASN A 32 3.33 -10.82 -5.51
CA ASN A 32 4.20 -11.97 -5.71
C ASN A 32 4.87 -11.86 -7.07
N GLN A 33 6.13 -12.24 -7.16
CA GLN A 33 6.80 -12.32 -8.47
C GLN A 33 6.19 -13.44 -9.32
N VAL A 34 6.05 -13.16 -10.63
CA VAL A 34 5.56 -14.14 -11.62
C VAL A 34 6.72 -14.88 -12.26
N VAL A 35 7.88 -14.22 -12.40
CA VAL A 35 9.05 -14.76 -13.06
C VAL A 35 9.93 -15.56 -12.10
N THR A 36 10.46 -16.69 -12.57
CA THR A 36 11.50 -17.43 -11.87
C THR A 36 12.82 -16.69 -11.94
N GLY A 37 13.43 -16.45 -10.78
CA GLY A 37 14.74 -15.82 -10.65
C GLY A 37 14.68 -14.46 -9.94
N SER A 38 15.60 -13.56 -10.27
CA SER A 38 15.74 -12.29 -9.57
C SER A 38 15.00 -11.16 -10.27
N THR A 39 14.25 -10.39 -9.49
CA THR A 39 13.43 -9.25 -9.92
C THR A 39 13.94 -7.92 -9.36
N MET A 40 14.79 -7.96 -8.34
CA MET A 40 15.44 -6.78 -7.77
C MET A 40 16.95 -6.95 -7.71
N ARG A 41 17.64 -5.80 -7.76
CA ARG A 41 19.08 -5.71 -7.69
C ARG A 41 19.50 -4.57 -6.77
N TRP A 42 20.38 -4.90 -5.82
CA TRP A 42 21.17 -3.92 -5.10
C TRP A 42 22.55 -3.83 -5.75
N VAL A 43 22.97 -2.62 -6.09
CA VAL A 43 24.32 -2.33 -6.59
C VAL A 43 25.01 -1.39 -5.62
N ARG A 44 26.11 -1.87 -5.05
CA ARG A 44 27.02 -1.03 -4.26
C ARG A 44 27.55 0.13 -5.11
N ALA A 45 27.61 1.32 -4.52
CA ALA A 45 28.23 2.47 -5.17
C ALA A 45 29.76 2.29 -5.34
N PRO A 46 30.38 2.81 -6.42
CA PRO A 46 31.84 2.71 -6.61
C PRO A 46 32.67 3.29 -5.46
N SER A 47 32.12 4.26 -4.73
CA SER A 47 32.71 4.84 -3.52
C SER A 47 32.85 3.83 -2.36
N GLY A 48 32.19 2.68 -2.42
CA GLY A 48 32.14 1.70 -1.33
C GLY A 48 31.19 2.06 -0.18
N VAL A 49 30.46 3.18 -0.30
CA VAL A 49 29.49 3.67 0.68
C VAL A 49 28.12 3.82 0.00
N GLY A 50 27.09 3.21 0.60
CA GLY A 50 25.75 3.19 0.02
C GLY A 50 25.64 2.39 -1.28
N GLY A 51 24.59 2.67 -2.04
CA GLY A 51 24.26 1.95 -3.25
C GLY A 51 22.88 2.29 -3.79
N GLN A 52 22.47 1.53 -4.79
CA GLN A 52 21.18 1.70 -5.46
C GLN A 52 20.42 0.37 -5.46
N LEU A 53 19.16 0.41 -5.01
CA LEU A 53 18.21 -0.68 -5.16
C LEU A 53 17.32 -0.36 -6.36
N TYR A 54 17.15 -1.31 -7.27
CA TYR A 54 16.18 -1.15 -8.35
C TYR A 54 15.62 -2.48 -8.83
N THR A 55 14.44 -2.42 -9.45
CA THR A 55 13.85 -3.55 -10.16
C THR A 55 14.54 -3.81 -11.49
N ILE A 56 14.57 -5.07 -11.90
CA ILE A 56 15.15 -5.54 -13.16
C ILE A 56 14.12 -6.35 -13.94
N SER A 57 14.14 -6.24 -15.27
CA SER A 57 13.20 -6.94 -16.15
C SER A 57 13.48 -8.44 -16.30
N SER A 58 14.69 -8.88 -15.96
CA SER A 58 15.11 -10.28 -15.98
C SER A 58 16.31 -10.50 -15.04
N SER A 59 16.51 -11.74 -14.59
CA SER A 59 17.56 -12.13 -13.63
C SER A 59 18.98 -11.71 -14.03
N GLY A 60 19.27 -11.63 -15.33
CA GLY A 60 20.57 -11.24 -15.86
C GLY A 60 20.75 -9.73 -16.04
N SER A 61 19.66 -8.95 -16.02
CA SER A 61 19.72 -7.53 -16.35
C SER A 61 20.58 -6.73 -15.36
N THR A 62 21.30 -5.76 -15.91
CA THR A 62 22.17 -4.85 -15.16
C THR A 62 21.64 -3.43 -15.07
N THR A 63 20.52 -3.13 -15.74
CA THR A 63 19.91 -1.81 -15.81
C THR A 63 18.54 -1.81 -15.12
N PRO A 64 18.09 -0.66 -14.59
CA PRO A 64 16.74 -0.52 -14.08
C PRO A 64 15.69 -0.89 -15.13
N GLY A 65 14.66 -1.62 -14.71
CA GLY A 65 13.55 -2.04 -15.55
C GLY A 65 12.35 -2.47 -14.72
N ALA A 66 11.25 -2.81 -15.38
CA ALA A 66 10.03 -3.24 -14.71
C ALA A 66 9.99 -4.76 -14.53
N ALA A 67 9.75 -5.22 -13.30
CA ALA A 67 9.56 -6.64 -12.97
C ALA A 67 8.09 -7.04 -13.16
N SER A 68 7.83 -8.20 -13.77
CA SER A 68 6.48 -8.76 -13.85
C SER A 68 6.08 -9.37 -12.50
N VAL A 69 4.97 -8.89 -11.93
CA VAL A 69 4.46 -9.35 -10.65
C VAL A 69 2.93 -9.46 -10.69
N ASP A 70 2.39 -10.34 -9.86
CA ASP A 70 0.96 -10.42 -9.59
C ASP A 70 0.68 -9.57 -8.36
N PHE A 71 -0.21 -8.60 -8.52
CA PHE A 71 -0.60 -7.67 -7.46
C PHE A 71 -2.02 -7.98 -7.01
N SER A 72 -2.25 -8.08 -5.71
CA SER A 72 -3.58 -8.34 -5.14
C SER A 72 -3.94 -7.29 -4.11
N PHE A 73 -5.11 -6.69 -4.25
CA PHE A 73 -5.71 -5.88 -3.20
C PHE A 73 -6.30 -6.78 -2.11
N LEU A 74 -6.20 -6.37 -0.86
CA LEU A 74 -6.78 -7.09 0.28
C LEU A 74 -8.02 -6.41 0.86
N LYS A 75 -8.36 -5.21 0.37
CA LYS A 75 -9.61 -4.53 0.74
C LYS A 75 -10.81 -5.31 0.16
N PRO A 76 -11.87 -5.62 0.92
CA PRO A 76 -12.92 -6.56 0.52
C PRO A 76 -13.52 -6.33 -0.88
N VAL A 77 -13.75 -5.07 -1.26
CA VAL A 77 -14.34 -4.73 -2.57
C VAL A 77 -13.38 -5.00 -3.74
N LEU A 78 -12.09 -4.77 -3.54
CA LEU A 78 -11.05 -4.96 -4.56
C LEU A 78 -10.42 -6.36 -4.51
N ALA A 79 -10.52 -7.06 -3.39
CA ALA A 79 -10.01 -8.43 -3.23
C ALA A 79 -10.72 -9.42 -4.16
N ALA A 80 -11.97 -9.12 -4.57
CA ALA A 80 -12.72 -9.91 -5.54
C ALA A 80 -12.08 -9.93 -6.94
N LEU A 81 -11.20 -8.97 -7.26
CA LEU A 81 -10.48 -8.94 -8.54
C LEU A 81 -9.43 -10.06 -8.64
N GLY A 82 -9.05 -10.65 -7.50
CA GLY A 82 -7.97 -11.63 -7.44
C GLY A 82 -6.60 -11.04 -7.80
N PRO A 83 -5.61 -11.90 -8.09
CA PRO A 83 -4.30 -11.46 -8.55
C PRO A 83 -4.39 -10.81 -9.94
N VAL A 84 -3.90 -9.58 -10.03
CA VAL A 84 -3.89 -8.78 -11.24
C VAL A 84 -2.47 -8.71 -11.79
N ALA A 85 -2.30 -9.02 -13.08
CA ALA A 85 -1.02 -8.91 -13.75
C ALA A 85 -0.53 -7.45 -13.74
N SER A 86 0.69 -7.24 -13.25
CA SER A 86 1.24 -5.89 -13.05
C SER A 86 2.74 -5.81 -13.31
N LYS A 87 3.21 -4.57 -13.44
CA LYS A 87 4.63 -4.23 -13.53
C LYS A 87 5.05 -3.46 -12.28
N LEU A 88 6.05 -3.98 -11.58
CA LEU A 88 6.70 -3.30 -10.47
C LEU A 88 7.93 -2.56 -10.98
N THR A 89 7.95 -1.25 -10.78
CA THR A 89 9.16 -0.42 -10.86
C THR A 89 9.52 0.05 -9.46
N LEU A 90 10.79 -0.10 -9.08
CA LEU A 90 11.32 0.42 -7.84
C LEU A 90 12.69 1.01 -8.12
N THR A 91 12.95 2.18 -7.57
CA THR A 91 14.27 2.81 -7.59
C THR A 91 14.50 3.46 -6.23
N ALA A 92 15.60 3.10 -5.59
CA ALA A 92 15.99 3.66 -4.31
C ALA A 92 17.52 3.81 -4.22
N THR A 93 17.97 4.74 -3.41
CA THR A 93 19.39 5.00 -3.18
C THR A 93 19.69 5.13 -1.70
N SER A 94 20.92 4.81 -1.34
CA SER A 94 21.50 5.13 -0.04
C SER A 94 22.87 5.73 -0.27
N SER A 95 23.22 6.73 0.53
CA SER A 95 24.52 7.39 0.52
C SER A 95 25.34 7.08 1.78
N VAL A 96 24.83 6.19 2.64
CA VAL A 96 25.40 5.93 3.98
C VAL A 96 26.04 4.55 4.02
N ALA A 97 26.93 4.34 4.99
CA ALA A 97 27.46 3.04 5.35
C ALA A 97 26.35 2.09 5.85
N ALA A 98 26.41 0.81 5.49
CA ALA A 98 25.73 -0.22 6.25
C ALA A 98 26.32 -0.31 7.66
N THR A 99 25.44 -0.47 8.63
CA THR A 99 25.76 -0.57 10.05
C THR A 99 25.59 -2.02 10.51
N PRO A 100 26.62 -2.64 11.12
CA PRO A 100 26.47 -3.93 11.73
C PRO A 100 25.67 -3.80 13.04
N VAL A 101 24.66 -4.64 13.20
CA VAL A 101 23.83 -4.74 14.42
C VAL A 101 23.83 -6.20 14.85
N ALA A 102 24.71 -6.53 15.80
CA ALA A 102 24.99 -7.91 16.20
C ALA A 102 25.32 -8.81 14.99
N SER A 103 24.46 -9.80 14.70
CA SER A 103 24.65 -10.71 13.55
C SER A 103 24.04 -10.20 12.24
N PHE A 104 23.42 -9.02 12.24
CA PHE A 104 22.75 -8.43 11.07
C PHE A 104 23.55 -7.26 10.49
N LEU A 105 23.31 -6.98 9.22
CA LEU A 105 23.74 -5.76 8.55
C LEU A 105 22.51 -4.95 8.15
N ALA A 106 22.49 -3.68 8.50
CA ALA A 106 21.43 -2.75 8.16
C ALA A 106 21.96 -1.64 7.25
N GLN A 107 21.33 -1.42 6.11
CA GLN A 107 21.58 -0.28 5.24
C GLN A 107 20.40 0.68 5.40
N THR A 108 20.65 1.81 6.04
CA THR A 108 19.68 2.86 6.32
C THR A 108 20.40 4.20 6.43
N PRO A 109 19.82 5.33 5.97
CA PRO A 109 18.55 5.43 5.26
C PRO A 109 18.65 5.00 3.79
N VAL A 110 17.57 4.42 3.29
CA VAL A 110 17.32 4.15 1.86
C VAL A 110 16.11 4.98 1.44
N ASN A 111 16.27 5.80 0.42
CA ASN A 111 15.23 6.73 -0.05
C ASN A 111 14.89 6.41 -1.50
N GLY A 112 13.63 6.51 -1.89
CA GLY A 112 13.23 6.13 -3.24
C GLY A 112 11.74 6.18 -3.50
N SER A 113 11.35 5.51 -4.57
CA SER A 113 9.97 5.34 -4.96
C SER A 113 9.71 3.98 -5.57
N PHE A 114 8.45 3.60 -5.59
CA PHE A 114 7.96 2.41 -6.28
C PHE A 114 6.63 2.70 -6.98
N ALA A 115 6.32 1.89 -7.99
CA ALA A 115 5.01 1.90 -8.64
C ALA A 115 4.65 0.49 -9.13
N PHE A 116 3.39 0.14 -8.94
CA PHE A 116 2.71 -1.00 -9.54
C PHE A 116 1.75 -0.47 -10.59
N THR A 117 2.01 -0.80 -11.86
CA THR A 117 1.13 -0.43 -12.96
C THR A 117 0.43 -1.66 -13.53
N TYR A 118 -0.83 -1.49 -13.88
CA TYR A 118 -1.64 -2.56 -14.46
C TYR A 118 -1.05 -3.01 -15.80
N ALA A 119 -0.86 -4.31 -15.98
CA ALA A 119 -0.21 -4.89 -17.14
C ALA A 119 -1.08 -5.92 -17.88
N GLY A 120 -2.35 -6.06 -17.49
CA GLY A 120 -3.27 -6.97 -18.15
C GLY A 120 -3.62 -6.53 -19.57
N ALA A 121 -3.93 -7.51 -20.42
CA ALA A 121 -4.25 -7.30 -21.83
C ALA A 121 -5.67 -6.75 -22.05
N ALA A 122 -6.59 -7.01 -21.13
CA ALA A 122 -7.96 -6.50 -21.15
C ALA A 122 -8.13 -5.38 -20.11
N PRO A 123 -8.98 -4.36 -20.35
CA PRO A 123 -9.30 -3.38 -19.33
C PRO A 123 -9.90 -4.02 -18.07
N LEU A 124 -9.59 -3.45 -16.91
CA LEU A 124 -10.11 -3.87 -15.62
C LEU A 124 -11.28 -2.97 -15.24
N THR A 125 -12.48 -3.53 -15.07
CA THR A 125 -13.65 -2.76 -14.63
C THR A 125 -13.91 -3.00 -13.15
N VAL A 126 -13.93 -1.93 -12.36
CA VAL A 126 -14.24 -1.94 -10.93
C VAL A 126 -15.42 -1.00 -10.70
N GLY A 127 -16.57 -1.57 -10.28
CA GLY A 127 -17.83 -0.82 -10.26
C GLY A 127 -18.19 -0.33 -11.66
N PHE A 128 -18.23 0.99 -11.85
CA PHE A 128 -18.53 1.63 -13.14
C PHE A 128 -17.29 2.26 -13.81
N THR A 129 -16.12 2.14 -13.20
CA THR A 129 -14.88 2.70 -13.72
C THR A 129 -14.10 1.61 -14.45
N THR A 130 -13.70 1.90 -15.68
CA THR A 130 -12.82 1.03 -16.47
C THR A 130 -11.41 1.59 -16.48
N TYR A 131 -10.47 0.76 -16.05
CA TYR A 131 -9.04 1.06 -15.98
C TYR A 131 -8.31 0.33 -17.10
N ASN A 132 -7.56 1.08 -17.90
CA ASN A 132 -6.77 0.53 -19.00
C ASN A 132 -5.40 0.06 -18.52
N THR A 133 -4.71 -0.72 -19.35
CA THR A 133 -3.29 -1.05 -19.15
C THR A 133 -2.48 0.23 -18.88
N GLY A 134 -1.65 0.21 -17.84
CA GLY A 134 -0.90 1.36 -17.35
C GLY A 134 -1.51 2.08 -16.15
N ALA A 135 -2.74 1.75 -15.75
CA ALA A 135 -3.37 2.31 -14.55
C ALA A 135 -2.50 2.10 -13.28
N ASN A 136 -2.48 3.09 -12.39
CA ASN A 136 -1.70 3.04 -11.16
C ASN A 136 -2.45 2.20 -10.10
N LEU A 137 -2.00 0.96 -9.91
CA LEU A 137 -2.55 0.07 -8.88
C LEU A 137 -2.14 0.57 -7.49
N LEU A 138 -0.86 0.88 -7.32
CA LEU A 138 -0.29 1.46 -6.11
C LEU A 138 1.09 2.03 -6.43
N SER A 139 1.35 3.26 -6.02
CA SER A 139 2.69 3.86 -6.08
C SER A 139 2.97 4.59 -4.79
N GLY A 140 4.25 4.88 -4.55
CA GLY A 140 4.62 5.66 -3.40
C GLY A 140 6.05 6.15 -3.43
N THR A 141 6.29 7.19 -2.65
CA THR A 141 7.63 7.69 -2.30
C THR A 141 7.91 7.36 -0.85
N PHE A 142 9.18 7.11 -0.54
CA PHE A 142 9.60 6.80 0.81
C PHE A 142 10.96 7.40 1.13
N THR A 143 11.15 7.75 2.39
CA THR A 143 12.45 8.11 2.96
C THR A 143 12.70 7.32 4.24
N ASN A 144 13.98 7.16 4.59
CA ASN A 144 14.40 6.45 5.79
C ASN A 144 13.87 4.99 5.83
N ALA A 145 13.86 4.32 4.68
CA ALA A 145 13.65 2.88 4.60
C ALA A 145 14.94 2.14 4.95
N THR A 146 14.83 0.86 5.33
CA THR A 146 15.94 0.06 5.82
C THR A 146 15.99 -1.27 5.08
N ILE A 147 17.18 -1.62 4.57
CA ILE A 147 17.47 -2.97 4.10
C ILE A 147 18.21 -3.70 5.22
N VAL A 148 17.74 -4.89 5.62
CA VAL A 148 18.36 -5.71 6.67
C VAL A 148 18.52 -7.15 6.20
N GLY A 149 19.64 -7.77 6.57
CA GLY A 149 19.85 -9.21 6.38
C GLY A 149 20.88 -9.74 7.36
N GLY A 150 20.85 -11.05 7.61
CA GLY A 150 21.87 -11.72 8.43
C GLY A 150 23.22 -11.68 7.72
N THR A 151 24.30 -11.39 8.44
CA THR A 151 25.66 -11.41 7.88
C THR A 151 25.97 -12.81 7.36
N GLY A 152 26.38 -12.92 6.10
CA GLY A 152 26.60 -14.20 5.41
C GLY A 152 25.32 -14.87 4.89
N GLY A 153 24.14 -14.31 5.16
CA GLY A 153 22.84 -14.87 4.74
C GLY A 153 22.47 -14.51 3.30
N THR A 154 21.69 -15.37 2.65
CA THR A 154 21.20 -15.20 1.26
C THR A 154 19.74 -14.76 1.19
N SER A 155 19.24 -14.17 2.28
CA SER A 155 17.90 -13.64 2.43
C SER A 155 17.92 -12.39 3.30
N GLY A 156 16.94 -11.51 3.10
CA GLY A 156 16.78 -10.30 3.91
C GLY A 156 15.46 -9.61 3.63
N SER A 157 15.31 -8.40 4.13
CA SER A 157 14.12 -7.59 3.97
C SER A 157 14.48 -6.16 3.62
N PHE A 158 13.56 -5.51 2.91
CA PHE A 158 13.53 -4.09 2.67
C PHE A 158 12.20 -3.55 3.15
N SER A 159 12.24 -2.67 4.14
CA SER A 159 11.03 -2.21 4.81
C SER A 159 11.11 -0.75 5.21
N ALA A 160 9.95 -0.12 5.31
CA ALA A 160 9.77 1.19 5.90
C ALA A 160 8.47 1.22 6.68
N SER A 161 8.43 2.00 7.75
CA SER A 161 7.21 2.21 8.53
C SER A 161 7.19 3.63 9.09
N THR A 162 6.07 4.31 8.88
CA THR A 162 5.78 5.61 9.50
C THR A 162 5.89 5.56 11.02
N GLY A 163 5.44 4.47 11.65
CA GLY A 163 5.58 4.26 13.10
C GLY A 163 7.03 4.10 13.57
N ALA A 164 7.96 3.78 12.67
CA ALA A 164 9.39 3.68 12.93
C ALA A 164 10.20 4.91 12.48
N GLY A 165 9.53 6.00 12.06
CA GLY A 165 10.16 7.25 11.63
C GLY A 165 10.51 7.32 10.14
N SER A 166 9.99 6.42 9.30
CA SER A 166 10.02 6.60 7.84
C SER A 166 8.96 7.61 7.39
N ILE A 167 9.20 8.31 6.28
CA ILE A 167 8.15 9.11 5.62
C ILE A 167 7.72 8.33 4.40
N ILE A 168 6.43 8.03 4.28
CA ILE A 168 5.86 7.27 3.18
C ILE A 168 4.63 8.01 2.68
N ALA A 169 4.56 8.24 1.37
CA ALA A 169 3.37 8.76 0.71
C ALA A 169 2.91 7.73 -0.34
N LEU A 170 1.64 7.35 -0.28
CA LEU A 170 1.03 6.39 -1.23
C LEU A 170 0.02 7.09 -2.14
N ALA A 171 -0.11 6.59 -3.36
CA ALA A 171 -1.11 7.01 -4.33
C ALA A 171 -1.64 5.81 -5.12
N SER A 172 -2.92 5.80 -5.46
CA SER A 172 -3.56 4.75 -6.25
C SER A 172 -4.74 5.33 -7.02
N ASP A 173 -5.05 4.75 -8.17
CA ASP A 173 -6.28 5.07 -8.91
C ASP A 173 -7.52 4.34 -8.32
N PHE A 174 -7.30 3.39 -7.41
CA PHE A 174 -8.30 2.49 -6.83
C PHE A 174 -8.56 2.73 -5.34
N LEU A 175 -7.61 3.36 -4.64
CA LEU A 175 -7.64 3.59 -3.19
C LEU A 175 -7.41 5.07 -2.90
N ASP A 176 -8.23 5.63 -2.00
CA ASP A 176 -8.01 6.95 -1.44
C ASP A 176 -7.20 6.83 -0.14
N PHE A 177 -6.09 7.57 -0.07
CA PHE A 177 -5.20 7.64 1.08
C PHE A 177 -5.27 8.98 1.82
N SER A 178 -6.18 9.90 1.42
CA SER A 178 -6.28 11.25 1.98
C SER A 178 -6.50 11.28 3.50
N GLY A 179 -7.17 10.27 4.05
CA GLY A 179 -7.37 10.11 5.50
C GLY A 179 -6.30 9.29 6.22
N ALA A 180 -5.37 8.65 5.51
CA ALA A 180 -4.40 7.74 6.12
C ALA A 180 -3.12 8.48 6.54
N THR A 181 -2.70 8.27 7.79
CA THR A 181 -1.48 8.87 8.35
C THR A 181 -0.37 7.87 8.59
N ASN A 182 -0.71 6.58 8.69
CA ASN A 182 0.23 5.50 8.94
C ASN A 182 0.31 4.58 7.74
N PHE A 183 1.52 4.34 7.29
CA PHE A 183 1.86 3.43 6.20
C PHE A 183 3.05 2.57 6.58
N ASP A 184 3.10 1.37 5.99
CA ASP A 184 4.27 0.53 5.98
C ASP A 184 4.40 -0.22 4.65
N PHE A 185 5.61 -0.71 4.39
CA PHE A 185 5.81 -1.77 3.43
C PHE A 185 6.91 -2.70 3.89
N SER A 186 6.84 -3.94 3.43
CA SER A 186 7.88 -4.95 3.63
C SER A 186 8.04 -5.76 2.35
N ILE A 187 9.27 -5.81 1.86
CA ILE A 187 9.68 -6.54 0.66
C ILE A 187 10.75 -7.54 1.10
N GLY A 188 10.47 -8.83 0.96
CA GLY A 188 11.44 -9.88 1.24
C GLY A 188 12.38 -10.09 0.05
N PHE A 189 13.66 -10.31 0.33
CA PHE A 189 14.64 -10.82 -0.62
C PHE A 189 14.88 -12.30 -0.35
N ASN A 190 14.72 -13.12 -1.38
CA ASN A 190 14.95 -14.56 -1.33
C ASN A 190 15.93 -14.99 -2.42
N ALA A 191 16.60 -16.12 -2.19
CA ALA A 191 17.52 -16.75 -3.15
C ALA A 191 18.53 -15.76 -3.75
N MET A 192 19.20 -14.98 -2.89
CA MET A 192 20.10 -13.93 -3.36
C MET A 192 21.36 -14.50 -4.03
N THR A 193 21.82 -13.85 -5.10
CA THR A 193 23.02 -14.28 -5.85
C THR A 193 24.33 -14.11 -5.07
N SER A 194 24.34 -13.26 -4.05
CA SER A 194 25.47 -13.01 -3.17
C SER A 194 24.95 -12.77 -1.75
N PRO A 195 25.62 -13.30 -0.72
CA PRO A 195 25.17 -13.11 0.65
C PRO A 195 25.31 -11.66 1.10
N PHE A 196 24.47 -11.27 2.06
CA PHE A 196 24.63 -10.05 2.82
C PHE A 196 26.02 -10.02 3.46
N GLY A 197 26.74 -8.94 3.22
CA GLY A 197 28.10 -8.79 3.71
C GLY A 197 28.64 -7.41 3.36
N VAL A 198 29.77 -7.08 3.98
CA VAL A 198 30.61 -5.94 3.62
C VAL A 198 31.97 -6.52 3.22
N THR A 199 32.60 -6.04 2.15
CA THR A 199 33.97 -6.49 1.83
C THR A 199 34.99 -5.51 2.40
N ASN A 200 35.88 -6.07 3.24
CA ASN A 200 37.08 -5.50 3.86
C ASN A 200 37.36 -4.01 3.56
N ALA A 201 36.85 -3.13 4.44
CA ALA A 201 36.97 -1.67 4.47
C ALA A 201 35.90 -0.84 3.73
N GLN A 202 35.01 -1.44 2.95
CA GLN A 202 33.88 -0.75 2.32
C GLN A 202 32.60 -1.00 3.11
N LYS A 203 31.98 0.07 3.60
CA LYS A 203 30.87 -0.03 4.55
C LYS A 203 29.51 -0.35 3.91
N ALA A 204 29.38 -0.42 2.58
CA ALA A 204 28.11 -0.77 1.93
C ALA A 204 27.86 -2.28 1.84
N LEU A 205 26.59 -2.67 1.78
CA LEU A 205 26.20 -4.04 1.46
C LEU A 205 26.82 -4.51 0.13
N ASN A 206 27.18 -5.80 0.06
CA ASN A 206 27.58 -6.46 -1.18
C ASN A 206 26.48 -6.31 -2.24
N SER A 207 26.87 -6.13 -3.50
CA SER A 207 25.90 -6.14 -4.60
C SER A 207 25.23 -7.51 -4.70
N PHE A 208 23.91 -7.53 -4.79
CA PHE A 208 23.13 -8.75 -4.89
C PHE A 208 21.97 -8.60 -5.85
N ARG A 209 21.44 -9.73 -6.31
CA ARG A 209 20.14 -9.83 -6.95
C ARG A 209 19.29 -10.80 -6.14
N GLY A 210 17.99 -10.56 -6.07
CA GLY A 210 17.08 -11.40 -5.29
C GLY A 210 15.71 -11.53 -5.94
N ALA A 211 15.08 -12.66 -5.68
CA ALA A 211 13.65 -12.84 -5.84
C ALA A 211 12.90 -12.03 -4.79
N THR A 212 11.73 -11.47 -5.14
CA THR A 212 10.98 -10.62 -4.22
C THR A 212 9.49 -10.92 -4.16
N GLY A 213 8.95 -10.82 -2.95
CA GLY A 213 7.52 -10.68 -2.68
C GLY A 213 7.36 -9.73 -1.51
N GLY A 214 6.20 -9.10 -1.40
CA GLY A 214 6.01 -8.09 -0.37
C GLY A 214 4.58 -7.69 -0.12
N SER A 215 4.42 -6.87 0.91
CA SER A 215 3.16 -6.40 1.42
C SER A 215 3.23 -4.90 1.70
N PHE A 216 2.09 -4.24 1.53
CA PHE A 216 1.91 -2.82 1.81
C PHE A 216 0.78 -2.67 2.81
N GLY A 217 1.01 -1.86 3.84
CA GLY A 217 0.08 -1.59 4.91
C GLY A 217 -0.31 -0.12 4.98
N SER A 218 -1.53 0.11 5.44
CA SER A 218 -2.02 1.44 5.82
C SER A 218 -2.99 1.32 6.98
N ASP A 219 -3.21 2.41 7.72
CA ASP A 219 -4.33 2.49 8.65
C ASP A 219 -5.64 2.15 7.93
N SER A 220 -6.21 0.98 8.25
CA SER A 220 -7.28 0.39 7.46
C SER A 220 -8.57 1.20 7.54
N ALA A 221 -8.80 1.91 8.63
CA ALA A 221 -10.06 2.63 8.87
C ALA A 221 -10.25 3.80 7.89
N THR A 222 -9.17 4.28 7.28
CA THR A 222 -9.17 5.53 6.51
C THR A 222 -8.97 5.34 5.01
N VAL A 223 -8.70 4.11 4.56
CA VAL A 223 -8.51 3.79 3.14
C VAL A 223 -9.80 3.27 2.53
N THR A 224 -10.45 4.10 1.72
CA THR A 224 -11.67 3.78 0.98
C THR A 224 -11.36 3.47 -0.48
N ALA A 225 -12.17 2.62 -1.11
CA ALA A 225 -12.05 2.40 -2.54
C ALA A 225 -12.65 3.62 -3.27
N THR A 226 -11.94 4.17 -4.25
CA THR A 226 -12.39 5.31 -5.09
C THR A 226 -13.39 4.85 -6.14
N ILE A 227 -14.46 4.17 -5.72
CA ILE A 227 -15.55 3.80 -6.61
C ILE A 227 -16.57 4.95 -6.54
N PRO A 228 -16.86 5.66 -7.64
CA PRO A 228 -17.94 6.65 -7.65
C PRO A 228 -19.24 5.96 -7.20
N GLU A 229 -19.75 6.35 -6.03
CA GLU A 229 -20.80 5.58 -5.39
C GLU A 229 -22.09 5.55 -6.25
N PRO A 230 -22.67 4.36 -6.54
CA PRO A 230 -23.96 4.27 -7.20
C PRO A 230 -25.09 4.93 -6.40
N ALA A 231 -24.93 5.11 -5.08
CA ALA A 231 -25.88 5.81 -4.24
C ALA A 231 -26.00 7.30 -4.62
N SER A 232 -24.89 7.95 -5.01
CA SER A 232 -24.92 9.35 -5.47
C SER A 232 -25.71 9.49 -6.77
N TRP A 233 -25.58 8.51 -7.67
CA TRP A 233 -26.35 8.45 -8.91
C TRP A 233 -27.82 8.12 -8.65
N ALA A 234 -28.09 7.15 -7.77
CA ALA A 234 -29.44 6.79 -7.38
C ALA A 234 -30.15 7.95 -6.68
N LEU A 235 -29.46 8.71 -5.82
CA LEU A 235 -30.01 9.92 -5.19
C LEU A 235 -30.20 11.05 -6.20
N MET A 236 -29.30 11.20 -7.18
CA MET A 236 -29.47 12.17 -8.26
C MET A 236 -30.68 11.81 -9.14
N VAL A 237 -30.81 10.56 -9.56
CA VAL A 237 -31.93 10.07 -10.38
C VAL A 237 -33.23 10.06 -9.59
N THR A 238 -33.21 9.67 -8.32
CA THR A 238 -34.40 9.70 -7.46
C THR A 238 -34.81 11.14 -7.13
N GLY A 239 -33.84 12.03 -6.89
CA GLY A 239 -34.07 13.45 -6.63
C GLY A 239 -34.64 14.17 -7.84
N PHE A 240 -33.94 14.16 -8.98
CA PHE A 240 -34.40 14.82 -10.20
C PHE A 240 -35.61 14.12 -10.83
N GLY A 241 -35.64 12.79 -10.82
CA GLY A 241 -36.78 12.00 -11.30
C GLY A 241 -38.02 12.23 -10.44
N GLY A 242 -37.87 12.26 -9.11
CA GLY A 242 -38.94 12.57 -8.17
C GLY A 242 -39.50 13.98 -8.36
N LEU A 243 -38.63 14.97 -8.57
CA LEU A 243 -39.03 16.36 -8.83
C LEU A 243 -39.81 16.47 -10.16
N GLY A 244 -39.35 15.77 -11.20
CA GLY A 244 -40.03 15.72 -12.51
C GLY A 244 -41.44 15.09 -12.41
N VAL A 245 -41.59 14.01 -11.65
CA VAL A 245 -42.90 13.37 -11.41
C VAL A 245 -43.84 14.31 -10.63
N ALA A 246 -43.34 15.00 -9.61
CA ALA A 246 -44.13 15.95 -8.83
C ALA A 246 -44.66 17.11 -9.69
N LEU A 247 -43.82 17.68 -10.56
CA LEU A 247 -44.22 18.73 -11.51
C LEU A 247 -45.26 18.23 -12.52
N ARG A 248 -45.13 16.98 -13.00
CA ARG A 248 -46.08 16.39 -13.95
C ARG A 248 -47.44 16.10 -13.32
N ARG A 249 -47.50 15.73 -12.04
CA ARG A 249 -48.77 15.58 -11.28
C ARG A 249 -49.47 16.92 -11.09
N ARG A 250 -48.75 18.00 -10.78
CA ARG A 250 -49.35 19.35 -10.63
C ARG A 250 -50.00 19.87 -11.91
N ARG A 251 -49.38 19.67 -13.07
CA ARG A 251 -49.98 20.10 -14.35
C ARG A 251 -51.31 19.42 -14.68
N LYS A 252 -51.51 18.17 -14.24
CA LYS A 252 -52.80 17.47 -14.44
C LYS A 252 -53.93 18.02 -13.56
N GLN A 253 -53.62 18.71 -12.45
CA GLN A 253 -54.65 19.31 -11.60
C GLN A 253 -55.11 20.70 -12.08
N VAL A 254 -54.46 21.31 -13.08
CA VAL A 254 -54.78 22.65 -13.59
C VAL A 254 -55.67 22.61 -14.86
N VAL A 255 -55.96 21.43 -15.43
CA VAL A 255 -56.77 21.29 -16.67
C VAL A 255 -58.22 20.87 -16.38
N THR A 256 -58.82 21.43 -15.33
CA THR A 256 -60.28 21.33 -15.11
C THR A 256 -60.77 22.66 -14.55
N ALA A 257 -61.07 23.58 -15.47
CA ALA A 257 -61.91 24.76 -15.28
C ALA A 257 -62.69 24.97 -16.58
#